data_AF-A0A432FSB7-F1
#
_entry.id   AF-A0A432FSB7-F1
#
_cell.length_a   1.000
_cell.length_b   1.000
_cell.length_c   1.000
_cell.angle_alpha   90.00
_cell.angle_beta   90.00
_cell.angle_gamma   90.00
#
_symmetry.space_group_name_H-M   'P 1'
#
loop_
_entity.id
_entity.type
_entity.pdbx_description
1 polymer ?
#
loop_
_entity_poly.entity_id
_entity_poly.type
_entity_poly.pdbx_seq_one_letter_code
_entity_poly.pdbx_strand_id
1 'polypeptide(L)'
;MAVRHGHQQIAQQRWRGLRVLAVDGSTGRLPDFPAIEEYFGKPSGSGVPLARFSRLFDVLNDQILHADMVPYATGERELAAEY
;
A
#
# COMPACT_ATOMS: atom_id res chain seq x y z
N MET A 1 32.65 -14.14 25.91
CA MET A 1 31.56 -13.17 26.13
C MET A 1 30.31 -13.74 25.47
N ALA A 2 29.25 -14.01 26.23
CA ALA A 2 28.02 -14.58 25.68
C ALA A 2 27.13 -13.45 25.14
N VAL A 3 26.94 -13.40 23.82
CA VAL A 3 26.00 -12.47 23.18
C VAL A 3 24.59 -13.00 23.42
N ARG A 4 23.85 -12.35 24.33
CA ARG A 4 22.42 -12.61 24.53
C ARG A 4 21.65 -11.97 23.39
N HIS A 5 21.15 -12.78 22.46
CA HIS A 5 20.17 -12.34 21.47
C HIS A 5 18.82 -12.22 22.18
N GLY A 6 18.52 -11.05 22.72
CA GLY A 6 17.19 -10.75 23.26
C GLY A 6 16.21 -10.57 22.10
N HIS A 7 15.30 -11.53 21.90
CA HIS A 7 14.14 -11.33 21.05
C HIS A 7 13.21 -10.34 21.77
N GLN A 8 13.33 -9.05 21.50
CA GLN A 8 12.39 -8.07 22.02
C GLN A 8 11.06 -8.29 21.30
N GLN A 9 10.12 -8.90 22.01
CA GLN A 9 8.71 -8.91 21.61
C GLN A 9 8.22 -7.46 21.68
N ILE A 10 8.06 -6.82 20.52
CA ILE A 10 7.41 -5.51 20.45
C ILE A 10 5.93 -5.75 20.75
N ALA A 11 5.47 -5.21 21.88
CA ALA A 11 4.06 -5.29 22.24
C ALA A 11 3.23 -4.51 21.21
N GLN A 12 2.30 -5.19 20.52
CA GLN A 12 1.39 -4.54 19.58
C GLN A 12 0.36 -3.69 20.33
N GLN A 13 0.26 -2.42 19.96
CA GLN A 13 -0.77 -1.51 20.44
C GLN A 13 -2.14 -1.95 19.92
N ARG A 14 -3.17 -1.88 20.79
CA ARG A 14 -4.55 -2.27 20.50
C ARG A 14 -5.52 -1.25 21.08
N TRP A 15 -6.60 -0.97 20.39
CA TRP A 15 -7.70 -0.17 20.91
C TRP A 15 -8.78 -1.07 21.48
N ARG A 16 -9.02 -1.02 22.80
CA ARG A 16 -10.01 -1.89 23.49
C ARG A 16 -9.86 -3.38 23.15
N GLY A 17 -8.62 -3.85 23.01
CA GLY A 17 -8.30 -5.24 22.65
C GLY A 17 -8.38 -5.55 21.14
N LEU A 18 -8.87 -4.62 20.32
CA LEU A 18 -8.98 -4.76 18.87
C LEU A 18 -7.76 -4.18 18.16
N ARG A 19 -7.39 -4.83 17.05
CA ARG A 19 -6.44 -4.26 16.09
C ARG A 19 -7.19 -3.28 15.20
N VAL A 20 -6.66 -2.07 15.03
CA VAL A 20 -7.29 -1.04 14.20
C VAL A 20 -6.56 -0.97 12.88
N LEU A 21 -7.25 -1.38 11.82
CA LEU A 21 -6.71 -1.37 10.46
C LEU A 21 -7.41 -0.28 9.64
N ALA A 22 -6.66 0.33 8.74
CA ALA A 22 -7.19 1.27 7.77
C ALA A 22 -6.66 0.94 6.38
N VAL A 23 -7.49 1.17 5.38
CA VAL A 23 -7.08 1.12 3.97
C VAL A 23 -7.08 2.55 3.44
N ASP A 24 -6.01 2.92 2.75
CA ASP A 24 -5.92 4.18 2.02
C ASP A 24 -5.32 3.95 0.64
N GLY A 25 -5.78 4.73 -0.33
CA GLY A 25 -5.38 4.64 -1.73
C GLY A 25 -4.77 5.93 -2.26
N SER A 26 -4.06 5.82 -3.36
CA SER A 26 -3.52 7.00 -4.04
C SER A 26 -3.36 6.77 -5.54
N THR A 27 -2.97 7.81 -6.26
CA THR A 27 -2.61 7.74 -7.67
C THR A 27 -1.22 8.34 -7.87
N GLY A 28 -0.31 7.57 -8.47
CA GLY A 28 1.06 8.01 -8.76
C GLY A 28 1.24 8.35 -10.22
N ARG A 29 1.96 9.45 -10.47
CA ARG A 29 2.51 9.74 -11.80
C ARG A 29 3.74 8.87 -12.04
N LEU A 30 3.81 8.22 -13.20
CA LEU A 30 4.94 7.38 -13.59
C LEU A 30 5.73 8.04 -14.73
N PRO A 31 6.98 7.61 -14.97
CA PRO A 31 7.73 8.01 -16.16
C PRO A 31 6.98 7.65 -17.44
N ASP A 32 7.04 8.53 -18.44
CA ASP A 32 6.36 8.36 -19.73
C ASP A 32 7.18 7.48 -20.69
N PHE A 33 7.22 6.18 -20.42
CA PHE A 33 7.84 5.18 -21.30
C PHE A 33 6.77 4.25 -21.88
N PRO A 34 6.89 3.80 -23.14
CA PRO A 34 5.90 2.94 -23.77
C PRO A 34 5.54 1.69 -22.96
N ALA A 35 6.53 1.01 -22.37
CA ALA A 35 6.29 -0.18 -21.55
C ALA A 35 5.52 0.11 -20.25
N ILE A 36 5.67 1.31 -19.69
CA ILE A 36 4.93 1.74 -18.49
C ILE A 36 3.50 2.09 -18.88
N GLU A 37 3.30 2.80 -19.99
CA GLU A 37 1.97 3.09 -20.52
C GLU A 37 1.21 1.81 -20.87
N GLU A 38 1.87 0.84 -21.49
CA GLU A 38 1.30 -0.47 -21.86
C GLU A 38 0.75 -1.22 -20.63
N TYR A 39 1.50 -1.21 -19.52
CA TYR A 39 1.07 -1.91 -18.31
C TYR A 39 0.10 -1.10 -17.46
N PHE A 40 0.43 0.16 -17.14
CA PHE A 40 -0.32 0.95 -16.16
C PHE A 40 -1.47 1.76 -16.75
N GLY A 41 -1.38 2.09 -18.04
CA GLY A 41 -2.32 2.97 -18.74
C GLY A 41 -2.02 4.46 -18.53
N LYS A 42 -2.46 5.26 -19.51
CA LYS A 42 -2.36 6.72 -19.55
C LYS A 42 -3.75 7.35 -19.73
N PRO A 43 -4.45 7.67 -18.64
CA PRO A 43 -5.79 8.22 -18.70
C PRO A 43 -5.83 9.53 -19.50
N SER A 44 -6.92 9.78 -20.23
CA SER A 44 -7.05 11.00 -21.04
C SER A 44 -6.83 12.25 -20.20
N GLY A 45 -5.99 13.17 -20.69
CA GLY A 45 -5.67 14.43 -20.00
C GLY A 45 -4.64 14.32 -18.86
N SER A 46 -4.19 13.12 -18.48
CA SER A 46 -3.17 12.94 -17.42
C SER A 46 -1.76 13.41 -17.81
N GLY A 47 -1.46 13.39 -19.11
CA GLY A 47 -0.15 13.73 -19.68
C GLY A 47 0.96 12.68 -19.42
N VAL A 48 0.76 11.74 -18.50
CA VAL A 48 1.72 10.68 -18.12
C VAL A 48 0.97 9.42 -17.66
N PRO A 49 1.58 8.22 -17.73
CA PRO A 49 0.97 7.03 -17.17
C PRO A 49 0.74 7.17 -15.67
N LEU A 50 -0.33 6.56 -15.17
CA LEU A 50 -0.72 6.62 -13.77
C LEU A 50 -0.78 5.21 -13.16
N ALA A 51 -0.31 5.05 -11.93
CA ALA A 51 -0.55 3.84 -11.13
C ALA A 51 -1.62 4.09 -10.07
N ARG A 52 -2.45 3.09 -9.79
CA ARG A 52 -3.29 3.04 -8.59
C ARG A 52 -2.48 2.40 -7.46
N PHE A 53 -2.54 3.01 -6.29
CA PHE A 53 -2.02 2.45 -5.04
C PHE A 53 -3.16 2.11 -4.10
N SER A 54 -2.99 1.05 -3.33
CA SER A 54 -3.80 0.73 -2.16
C SER A 54 -2.91 0.13 -1.08
N ARG A 55 -3.16 0.48 0.19
CA ARG A 55 -2.33 0.07 1.32
C ARG A 55 -3.20 -0.25 2.53
N LEU A 56 -2.95 -1.39 3.17
CA LEU A 56 -3.49 -1.78 4.46
C LEU A 56 -2.50 -1.40 5.57
N PHE A 57 -2.93 -0.58 6.51
CA PHE A 57 -2.13 -0.09 7.63
C PHE A 57 -2.62 -0.62 8.96
N ASP A 58 -1.69 -1.01 9.83
CA ASP A 58 -1.91 -1.06 11.27
C ASP A 58 -1.64 0.33 11.86
N VAL A 59 -2.73 1.05 12.11
CA VAL A 59 -2.68 2.49 12.43
C VAL A 59 -2.02 2.76 13.78
N LEU A 60 -2.17 1.86 14.75
CA LEU A 60 -1.63 2.07 16.10
C LEU A 60 -0.17 1.65 16.22
N ASN A 61 0.34 0.89 15.24
CA ASN A 61 1.69 0.34 15.26
C ASN A 61 2.56 0.91 14.13
N ASP A 62 2.06 1.90 13.38
CA ASP A 62 2.75 2.54 12.25
C ASP A 62 3.34 1.53 11.24
N GLN A 63 2.57 0.48 10.93
CA GLN A 63 3.01 -0.62 10.07
C GLN A 63 2.15 -0.72 8.81
N ILE A 64 2.81 -0.81 7.66
CA ILE A 64 2.18 -1.28 6.42
C ILE A 64 2.12 -2.80 6.49
N LEU A 65 0.92 -3.36 6.40
CA LEU A 65 0.70 -4.80 6.38
C LEU A 65 0.64 -5.36 4.97
N HIS A 66 0.06 -4.58 4.06
CA HIS A 66 -0.04 -4.90 2.65
C HIS A 66 -0.01 -3.61 1.83
N ALA A 67 0.60 -3.65 0.65
CA ALA A 67 0.61 -2.52 -0.28
C ALA A 67 0.74 -3.02 -1.72
N ASP A 68 -0.13 -2.52 -2.59
CA ASP A 68 -0.12 -2.83 -4.02
C ASP A 68 0.04 -1.57 -4.88
N MET A 69 0.65 -1.77 -6.05
CA MET A 69 0.71 -0.83 -7.15
C MET A 69 0.22 -1.53 -8.41
N VAL A 70 -0.89 -1.06 -8.97
CA VAL A 70 -1.59 -1.74 -10.06
C VAL A 70 -1.96 -0.75 -11.19
N PRO A 71 -2.40 -1.24 -12.36
CA PRO A 71 -2.86 -0.37 -13.45
C PRO A 71 -3.94 0.62 -13.00
N TYR A 72 -3.95 1.83 -13.59
CA TYR A 72 -4.87 2.90 -13.22
C TYR A 72 -6.34 2.49 -13.30
N ALA A 73 -6.67 1.61 -14.26
CA ALA A 73 -8.03 1.16 -14.50
C ALA A 73 -8.63 0.36 -13.33
N THR A 74 -7.81 -0.20 -12.45
CA THR A 74 -8.28 -0.94 -11.27
C THR A 74 -8.85 0.03 -10.23
N GLY A 75 -10.04 -0.28 -9.72
CA GLY A 75 -10.73 0.55 -8.74
C GLY A 75 -10.07 0.46 -7.36
N GLU A 76 -10.01 1.56 -6.61
CA GLU A 76 -9.48 1.52 -5.23
C GLU A 76 -10.32 0.62 -4.31
N ARG A 77 -11.65 0.64 -4.49
CA ARG A 77 -12.57 -0.23 -3.75
C ARG A 77 -12.39 -1.71 -4.07
N GLU A 78 -12.00 -2.02 -5.30
CA GLU A 78 -11.67 -3.37 -5.73
C GLU A 78 -10.44 -3.86 -4.96
N LEU A 79 -9.37 -3.06 -4.94
CA LEU A 79 -8.16 -3.37 -4.15
C LEU A 79 -8.44 -3.48 -2.65
N ALA A 80 -9.28 -2.61 -2.11
CA ALA A 80 -9.62 -2.63 -0.68
C ALA A 80 -10.38 -3.91 -0.27
N ALA A 81 -11.04 -4.60 -1.20
CA ALA A 81 -11.77 -5.84 -0.93
C ALA A 81 -10.87 -7.09 -0.89
N GLU A 82 -9.61 -6.97 -1.30
CA GLU A 82 -8.63 -8.09 -1.34
C GLU A 82 -7.86 -8.28 -0.02
N TYR A 83 -8.14 -7.46 0.99
CA TYR A 83 -7.44 -7.45 2.29
C TYR A 83 -8.16 -8.21 3.41
#